data_AF-A0A1F5LM13-F1
#
_entry.id   AF-A0A1F5LM13-F1
#
_cell.length_a   1.000
_cell.length_b   1.000
_cell.length_c   1.000
_cell.angle_alpha   90.00
_cell.angle_beta   90.00
_cell.angle_gamma   90.00
#
_symmetry.space_group_name_H-M   'P 1'
#
loop_
_entity.id
_entity.type
_entity.pdbx_description
1 polymer ?
#
loop_
_entity_poly.entity_id
_entity_poly.type
_entity_poly.pdbx_seq_one_letter_code
_entity_poly.pdbx_strand_id
1 'polypeptide(L)'
;MVRFNGIGWDATSCLLLLLYAHGSISKGFLQAEAYFLAAQKRMGMLLCRNGAIEAQCFFLAGVYLMATLRPVGAWRMFVQALACCQGFSTQSTNDSRYEDEWNTKQRIYWTCFKSELELRLELNLQKNVLDLSYPTFFPSPPDGLKTKDEAAWYFYLAEIALRRLENRILGYLYRPDTAISESTMVYAILDFEEQKDAWFRSLPEALALDVETPNTDQYEPFRFILRGHFLDCQETMYWHFLVEAIYGRVHASSDVFLRKGLKVCVDRIQQNQSGFYHRHHGTWLMLRSCTRSALVLLAAERCTNLVHLLPLGWEETIFDVAKMLKFWKDESSDL
;
A
#
# COMPACT_ATOMS: atom_id res chain seq x y z
N MET A 1 20.69 32.54 14.31
CA MET A 1 21.49 32.84 13.10
C MET A 1 20.54 32.85 11.90
N VAL A 2 20.11 34.03 11.46
CA VAL A 2 19.28 34.19 10.25
C VAL A 2 20.22 34.04 9.05
N ARG A 3 20.09 32.95 8.28
CA ARG A 3 20.93 32.73 7.09
C ARG A 3 20.51 33.75 6.01
N PHE A 4 21.47 34.55 5.52
CA PHE A 4 21.29 35.62 4.54
C PHE A 4 20.75 35.19 3.15
N ASN A 5 20.52 33.89 2.91
CA ASN A 5 20.08 33.32 1.61
C ASN A 5 18.70 32.63 1.65
N GLY A 6 17.89 32.87 2.69
CA GLY A 6 16.65 32.10 2.90
C GLY A 6 16.92 30.64 3.30
N ILE A 7 15.97 29.75 3.00
CA ILE A 7 16.12 28.30 3.21
C ILE A 7 17.27 27.78 2.33
N GLY A 8 18.25 27.11 2.92
CA GLY A 8 19.47 26.65 2.25
C GLY A 8 19.23 25.73 1.04
N TRP A 9 20.25 25.56 0.21
CA TRP A 9 20.28 24.59 -0.89
C TRP A 9 20.98 23.30 -0.44
N ASP A 10 20.41 22.67 0.59
CA ASP A 10 20.94 21.45 1.21
C ASP A 10 19.82 20.41 1.46
N ALA A 11 20.20 19.17 1.77
CA ALA A 11 19.26 18.06 1.98
C ALA A 11 18.31 18.33 3.16
N THR A 12 18.80 18.91 4.25
CA THR A 12 17.99 19.27 5.42
C THR A 12 16.91 20.30 5.08
N SER A 13 17.27 21.30 4.28
CA SER A 13 16.35 22.32 3.78
C SER A 13 15.30 21.73 2.84
N CYS A 14 15.70 20.78 1.97
CA CYS A 14 14.76 20.02 1.14
C CYS A 14 13.77 19.21 2.00
N LEU A 15 14.27 18.50 3.00
CA LEU A 15 13.46 17.71 3.92
C LEU A 15 12.44 18.59 4.66
N LEU A 16 12.88 19.73 5.19
CA LEU A 16 12.00 20.67 5.90
C LEU A 16 10.85 21.18 5.02
N LEU A 17 11.15 21.52 3.76
CA LEU A 17 10.14 21.95 2.80
C LEU A 17 9.13 20.84 2.49
N LEU A 18 9.57 19.59 2.40
CA LEU A 18 8.68 18.45 2.23
C LEU A 18 7.77 18.24 3.45
N LEU A 19 8.30 18.39 4.67
CA LEU A 19 7.49 18.33 5.89
C LEU A 19 6.43 19.44 5.92
N TYR A 20 6.78 20.66 5.50
CA TYR A 20 5.80 21.74 5.37
C TYR A 20 4.77 21.50 4.27
N ALA A 21 5.17 20.92 3.14
CA ALA A 21 4.25 20.54 2.08
C ALA A 21 3.19 19.56 2.61
N HIS A 22 3.63 18.48 3.26
CA HIS A 22 2.75 17.49 3.91
C HIS A 22 1.83 18.12 4.95
N GLY A 23 2.37 18.92 5.87
CA GLY A 23 1.57 19.59 6.90
C GLY A 23 0.59 20.64 6.37
N SER A 24 0.75 21.08 5.13
CA SER A 24 -0.12 22.07 4.49
C SER A 24 -1.21 21.45 3.61
N ILE A 25 -1.16 20.13 3.33
CA ILE A 25 -2.19 19.42 2.52
C ILE A 25 -3.59 19.65 3.12
N SER A 26 -3.70 19.64 4.45
CA SER A 26 -4.98 19.86 5.15
C SER A 26 -5.42 21.32 5.25
N LYS A 27 -4.51 22.29 5.02
CA LYS A 27 -4.75 23.72 5.23
C LYS A 27 -4.98 24.50 3.94
N GLY A 28 -4.36 24.08 2.83
CA GLY A 28 -4.51 24.73 1.54
C GLY A 28 -3.57 24.18 0.47
N PHE A 29 -4.15 23.69 -0.63
CA PHE A 29 -3.42 23.01 -1.71
C PHE A 29 -2.35 23.91 -2.37
N LEU A 30 -2.66 25.19 -2.60
CA LEU A 30 -1.71 26.15 -3.19
C LEU A 30 -0.44 26.31 -2.35
N GLN A 31 -0.58 26.35 -1.02
CA GLN A 31 0.56 26.48 -0.11
C GLN A 31 1.39 25.20 -0.07
N ALA A 32 0.72 24.04 -0.01
CA ALA A 32 1.37 22.74 -0.06
C ALA A 32 2.21 22.59 -1.34
N GLU A 33 1.64 22.96 -2.49
CA GLU A 33 2.32 22.87 -3.78
C GLU A 33 3.50 23.84 -3.89
N ALA A 34 3.39 25.05 -3.34
CA ALA A 34 4.50 25.99 -3.30
C ALA A 34 5.71 25.44 -2.50
N TYR A 35 5.46 24.81 -1.34
CA TYR A 35 6.52 24.16 -0.57
C TYR A 35 7.11 22.97 -1.30
N PHE A 36 6.28 22.14 -1.93
CA PHE A 36 6.75 20.99 -2.71
C PHE A 36 7.61 21.42 -3.89
N LEU A 37 7.19 22.41 -4.67
CA LEU A 37 7.98 22.96 -5.78
C LEU A 37 9.31 23.55 -5.31
N ALA A 38 9.32 24.20 -4.14
CA ALA A 38 10.57 24.68 -3.54
C ALA A 38 11.50 23.54 -3.13
N ALA A 39 10.96 22.43 -2.61
CA ALA A 39 11.73 21.22 -2.30
C ALA A 39 12.28 20.58 -3.58
N GLN A 40 11.45 20.43 -4.61
CA GLN A 40 11.80 19.82 -5.88
C GLN A 40 12.99 20.53 -6.56
N LYS A 41 13.04 21.87 -6.51
CA LYS A 41 14.19 22.64 -7.00
C LYS A 41 15.52 22.26 -6.34
N ARG A 42 15.51 21.75 -5.11
CA ARG A 42 16.70 21.36 -4.35
C ARG A 42 17.09 19.89 -4.53
N MET A 43 16.20 19.06 -5.11
CA MET A 43 16.42 17.61 -5.24
C MET A 43 17.57 17.25 -6.19
N GLY A 44 17.91 18.10 -7.16
CA GLY A 44 19.01 17.84 -8.10
C GLY A 44 20.36 17.59 -7.40
N MET A 45 20.60 18.26 -6.27
CA MET A 45 21.83 18.08 -5.47
C MET A 45 21.89 16.74 -4.72
N LEU A 46 20.75 16.05 -4.59
CA LEU A 46 20.61 14.80 -3.85
C LEU A 46 20.87 13.58 -4.73
N LEU A 47 20.77 13.71 -6.06
CA LEU A 47 20.82 12.59 -7.01
C LEU A 47 22.11 11.76 -6.94
N CYS A 48 23.24 12.39 -6.61
CA CYS A 48 24.55 11.73 -6.53
C CYS A 48 25.01 11.49 -5.07
N ARG A 49 24.10 11.52 -4.11
CA ARG A 49 24.39 11.38 -2.68
C ARG A 49 23.66 10.18 -2.09
N ASN A 50 24.32 9.49 -1.16
CA ASN A 50 23.87 8.21 -0.61
C ASN A 50 23.64 8.28 0.92
N GLY A 51 22.89 9.29 1.38
CA GLY A 51 22.57 9.48 2.79
C GLY A 51 21.13 9.16 3.14
N ALA A 52 20.87 8.96 4.44
CA ALA A 52 19.53 8.71 4.96
C ALA A 52 18.58 9.90 4.71
N ILE A 53 19.08 11.13 4.80
CA ILE A 53 18.30 12.36 4.56
C ILE A 53 17.88 12.45 3.09
N GLU A 54 18.79 12.13 2.17
CA GLU A 54 18.51 12.10 0.74
C GLU A 54 17.42 11.08 0.41
N ALA A 55 17.54 9.85 0.93
CA ALA A 55 16.52 8.82 0.78
C ALA A 55 15.17 9.28 1.37
N GLN A 56 15.16 9.90 2.55
CA GLN A 56 13.95 10.48 3.15
C GLN A 56 13.33 11.60 2.30
N CYS A 57 14.15 12.46 1.67
CA CYS A 57 13.66 13.51 0.79
C CYS A 57 12.93 12.91 -0.42
N PHE A 58 13.54 11.95 -1.10
CA PHE A 58 12.90 11.28 -2.23
C PHE A 58 11.65 10.50 -1.79
N PHE A 59 11.71 9.78 -0.67
CA PHE A 59 10.55 9.06 -0.13
C PHE A 59 9.38 10.01 0.15
N LEU A 60 9.59 11.08 0.93
CA LEU A 60 8.54 12.03 1.28
C LEU A 60 8.02 12.80 0.06
N ALA A 61 8.86 13.03 -0.95
CA ALA A 61 8.41 13.55 -2.23
C ALA A 61 7.43 12.59 -2.92
N GLY A 62 7.74 11.29 -2.92
CA GLY A 62 6.85 10.25 -3.42
C GLY A 62 5.52 10.19 -2.67
N VAL A 63 5.56 10.24 -1.33
CA VAL A 63 4.36 10.29 -0.49
C VAL A 63 3.51 11.53 -0.81
N TYR A 64 4.13 12.70 -1.01
CA TYR A 64 3.41 13.92 -1.39
C TYR A 64 2.75 13.80 -2.75
N LEU A 65 3.47 13.24 -3.73
CA LEU A 65 2.94 12.98 -5.07
C LEU A 65 1.76 12.00 -5.02
N MET A 66 1.84 10.93 -4.22
CA MET A 66 0.70 10.02 -3.99
C MET A 66 -0.49 10.73 -3.34
N ALA A 67 -0.23 11.50 -2.28
CA ALA A 67 -1.24 12.30 -1.62
C ALA A 67 -1.82 13.39 -2.52
N THR A 68 -1.25 13.65 -3.70
CA THR A 68 -1.76 14.58 -4.72
C THR A 68 -2.17 13.87 -6.02
N LEU A 69 -2.43 12.55 -5.97
CA LEU A 69 -2.85 11.69 -7.11
C LEU A 69 -1.90 11.74 -8.32
N ARG A 70 -0.59 11.80 -8.07
CA ARG A 70 0.47 11.78 -9.11
C ARG A 70 1.32 10.50 -9.03
N PRO A 71 0.74 9.32 -9.28
CA PRO A 71 1.37 8.02 -8.99
C PRO A 71 2.65 7.75 -9.79
N VAL A 72 2.69 8.11 -11.07
CA VAL A 72 3.89 7.92 -11.91
C VAL A 72 5.07 8.76 -11.41
N GLY A 73 4.79 10.00 -10.99
CA GLY A 73 5.79 10.85 -10.36
C GLY A 73 6.26 10.28 -9.03
N ALA A 74 5.33 9.78 -8.22
CA ALA A 74 5.64 9.16 -6.94
C ALA A 74 6.54 7.93 -7.08
N TRP A 75 6.21 7.03 -8.01
CA TRP A 75 7.02 5.85 -8.30
C TRP A 75 8.47 6.21 -8.62
N ARG A 76 8.70 7.21 -9.50
CA ARG A 76 10.07 7.69 -9.81
C ARG A 76 10.82 8.16 -8.57
N MET A 77 10.13 8.81 -7.63
CA MET A 77 10.74 9.24 -6.38
C MET A 77 11.05 8.07 -5.44
N PHE A 78 10.20 7.04 -5.37
CA PHE A 78 10.48 5.83 -4.59
C PHE A 78 11.67 5.03 -5.16
N VAL A 79 11.78 4.91 -6.49
CA VAL A 79 12.96 4.32 -7.15
C VAL A 79 14.22 5.09 -6.79
N GLN A 80 14.18 6.42 -6.82
CA GLN A 80 15.33 7.24 -6.46
C GLN A 80 15.69 7.11 -4.97
N ALA A 81 14.70 7.01 -4.08
CA ALA A 81 14.94 6.75 -2.67
C ALA A 81 15.66 5.41 -2.44
N LEU A 82 15.24 4.36 -3.16
CA LEU A 82 15.92 3.05 -3.16
C LEU A 82 17.34 3.11 -3.69
N ALA A 83 17.58 3.88 -4.76
CA ALA A 83 18.93 4.08 -5.29
C ALA A 83 19.86 4.70 -4.24
N CYS A 84 19.39 5.68 -3.46
CA CYS A 84 20.14 6.24 -2.33
C CYS A 84 20.43 5.18 -1.25
N CYS A 85 19.49 4.26 -1.00
CA CYS A 85 19.67 3.20 -0.01
C CYS A 85 20.72 2.14 -0.39
N GLN A 86 21.04 1.97 -1.68
CA GLN A 86 22.08 1.01 -2.10
C GLN A 86 23.46 1.36 -1.51
N GLY A 87 23.71 2.64 -1.22
CA GLY A 87 24.93 3.07 -0.54
C GLY A 87 24.97 2.80 0.97
N PHE A 88 23.95 2.19 1.56
CA PHE A 88 23.93 1.91 3.00
C PHE A 88 24.85 0.76 3.40
N SER A 89 25.21 -0.14 2.49
CA SER A 89 25.90 -1.41 2.79
C SER A 89 27.43 -1.33 3.00
N THR A 90 28.05 -0.14 3.01
CA THR A 90 29.52 -0.05 2.82
C THR A 90 30.41 0.10 4.07
N GLN A 91 29.92 0.07 5.32
CA GLN A 91 30.82 0.15 6.49
C GLN A 91 30.40 -0.77 7.64
N SER A 92 31.05 -1.93 7.73
CA SER A 92 31.03 -2.81 8.90
C SER A 92 32.14 -2.39 9.87
N THR A 93 31.79 -1.62 10.88
CA THR A 93 32.64 -1.43 12.07
C THR A 93 31.81 -1.69 13.32
N ASN A 94 32.31 -2.58 14.18
CA ASN A 94 31.68 -3.01 15.43
C ASN A 94 31.56 -1.85 16.45
N ASP A 95 30.57 -0.99 16.30
CA ASP A 95 30.28 0.07 17.25
C ASP A 95 28.76 0.24 17.39
N SER A 96 28.28 0.24 18.64
CA SER A 96 26.86 0.39 19.02
C SER A 96 26.13 1.54 18.32
N ARG A 97 26.83 2.64 18.01
CA ARG A 97 26.27 3.78 17.28
C ARG A 97 25.93 3.45 15.81
N TYR A 98 26.63 2.48 15.23
CA TYR A 98 26.36 1.99 13.89
C TYR A 98 25.11 1.09 13.85
N GLU A 99 24.76 0.41 14.94
CA GLU A 99 23.56 -0.44 15.00
C GLU A 99 22.28 0.40 14.88
N ASP A 100 22.17 1.52 15.59
CA ASP A 100 21.03 2.45 15.51
C ASP A 100 20.88 3.10 14.13
N GLU A 101 22.00 3.52 13.54
CA GLU A 101 22.01 4.13 12.21
C GLU A 101 21.64 3.09 11.14
N TRP A 102 22.13 1.86 11.29
CA TRP A 102 21.79 0.72 10.43
C TRP A 102 20.31 0.34 10.53
N ASN A 103 19.75 0.25 11.74
CA ASN A 103 18.33 -0.03 11.97
C ASN A 103 17.43 1.05 11.31
N THR A 104 17.86 2.31 11.34
CA THR A 104 17.15 3.42 10.68
C THR A 104 17.25 3.32 9.16
N LYS A 105 18.44 3.05 8.62
CA LYS A 105 18.67 2.82 7.19
C LYS A 105 17.85 1.66 6.64
N GLN A 106 17.77 0.55 7.38
CA GLN A 106 16.94 -0.59 7.01
C GLN A 106 15.45 -0.23 6.95
N ARG A 107 14.93 0.50 7.94
CA ARG A 107 13.52 0.95 7.93
C ARG A 107 13.21 1.84 6.73
N ILE A 108 14.11 2.77 6.39
CA ILE A 108 13.95 3.63 5.20
C ILE A 108 13.93 2.77 3.94
N TYR A 109 14.91 1.86 3.78
CA TYR A 109 14.97 0.95 2.65
C TYR A 109 13.66 0.16 2.49
N TRP A 110 13.20 -0.47 3.57
CA TRP A 110 11.98 -1.27 3.58
C TRP A 110 10.74 -0.48 3.19
N THR A 111 10.59 0.72 3.73
CA THR A 111 9.45 1.59 3.42
C THR A 111 9.48 2.02 1.95
N CYS A 112 10.65 2.41 1.43
CA CYS A 112 10.82 2.78 0.02
C CYS A 112 10.55 1.60 -0.92
N PHE A 113 11.06 0.42 -0.57
CA PHE A 113 10.91 -0.80 -1.36
C PHE A 113 9.44 -1.20 -1.48
N LYS A 114 8.71 -1.18 -0.37
CA LYS A 114 7.28 -1.48 -0.34
C LYS A 114 6.49 -0.54 -1.26
N SER A 115 6.68 0.77 -1.12
CA SER A 115 5.94 1.77 -1.90
C SER A 115 6.32 1.78 -3.38
N GLU A 116 7.59 1.52 -3.71
CA GLU A 116 8.02 1.33 -5.10
C GLU A 116 7.31 0.12 -5.71
N LEU A 117 7.36 -1.02 -5.01
CA LEU A 117 6.82 -2.27 -5.51
C LEU A 117 5.30 -2.20 -5.74
N GLU A 118 4.59 -1.58 -4.82
CA GLU A 118 3.15 -1.36 -4.92
C GLU A 118 2.76 -0.60 -6.18
N LEU A 119 3.44 0.53 -6.43
CA LEU A 119 3.18 1.33 -7.62
C LEU A 119 3.67 0.65 -8.89
N ARG A 120 4.77 -0.10 -8.82
CA ARG A 120 5.29 -0.85 -9.97
C ARG A 120 4.29 -1.88 -10.48
N LEU A 121 3.62 -2.58 -9.55
CA LEU A 121 2.53 -3.52 -9.87
C LEU A 121 1.31 -2.79 -10.43
N GLU A 122 0.81 -1.78 -9.72
CA GLU A 122 -0.40 -1.04 -10.12
C GLU A 122 -0.28 -0.27 -11.44
N LEU A 123 0.91 0.24 -11.74
CA LEU A 123 1.20 0.96 -12.99
C LEU A 123 1.62 0.02 -14.13
N ASN A 124 1.66 -1.31 -13.90
CA ASN A 124 2.11 -2.31 -14.86
C ASN A 124 3.49 -2.00 -15.48
N LEU A 125 4.43 -1.49 -14.66
CA LEU A 125 5.75 -1.04 -15.13
C LEU A 125 6.75 -2.20 -15.31
N GLN A 126 6.37 -3.41 -14.90
CA GLN A 126 7.13 -4.63 -15.14
C GLN A 126 6.36 -5.62 -15.98
N LYS A 127 7.10 -6.37 -16.82
CA LYS A 127 6.54 -7.46 -17.62
C LYS A 127 6.47 -8.78 -16.85
N ASN A 128 7.29 -8.98 -15.81
CA ASN A 128 7.42 -10.24 -15.08
C ASN A 128 7.32 -10.04 -13.56
N VAL A 129 6.52 -10.88 -12.89
CA VAL A 129 6.22 -10.88 -11.44
C VAL A 129 7.38 -11.47 -10.59
N LEU A 130 8.56 -11.72 -11.17
CA LEU A 130 9.60 -12.55 -10.56
C LEU A 130 10.62 -11.78 -9.69
N ASP A 131 10.54 -10.45 -9.65
CA ASP A 131 11.41 -9.60 -8.81
C ASP A 131 10.63 -9.00 -7.62
N LEU A 132 9.99 -9.90 -6.86
CA LEU A 132 9.23 -9.62 -5.63
C LEU A 132 9.97 -10.03 -4.35
N SER A 133 11.26 -10.40 -4.45
CA SER A 133 12.00 -10.95 -3.31
C SER A 133 12.18 -9.88 -2.22
N TYR A 134 11.38 -10.02 -1.17
CA TYR A 134 11.57 -9.31 0.09
C TYR A 134 12.86 -9.81 0.76
N PRO A 135 13.71 -8.94 1.32
CA PRO A 135 14.76 -9.38 2.23
C PRO A 135 14.20 -10.31 3.31
N THR A 136 14.93 -11.36 3.68
CA THR A 136 14.44 -12.44 4.55
C THR A 136 14.32 -12.03 6.02
N PHE A 137 15.13 -11.09 6.49
CA PHE A 137 15.11 -10.62 7.88
C PHE A 137 14.00 -9.59 8.12
N PHE A 138 13.39 -9.60 9.30
CA PHE A 138 12.57 -8.48 9.77
C PHE A 138 13.49 -7.37 10.30
N PRO A 139 13.08 -6.09 10.21
CA PRO A 139 13.83 -5.01 10.83
C PRO A 139 13.82 -5.17 12.37
N SER A 140 14.91 -4.81 13.03
CA SER A 140 15.02 -4.84 14.49
C SER A 140 14.20 -3.69 15.13
N PRO A 141 13.60 -3.91 16.33
CA PRO A 141 12.91 -2.84 17.04
C PRO A 141 13.86 -1.70 17.38
N PRO A 142 13.37 -0.44 17.47
CA PRO A 142 14.13 0.67 18.01
C PRO A 142 14.52 0.43 19.47
N ASP A 143 15.73 0.84 19.86
CA ASP A 143 16.17 0.82 21.25
C ASP A 143 15.29 1.71 22.12
N GLY A 144 14.87 1.18 23.28
CA GLY A 144 14.02 1.90 24.23
C GLY A 144 12.58 2.11 23.76
N LEU A 145 12.05 1.19 22.92
CA LEU A 145 10.65 1.19 22.49
C LEU A 145 9.72 1.39 23.69
N LYS A 146 9.06 2.54 23.75
CA LYS A 146 8.08 2.84 24.79
C LYS A 146 6.77 2.14 24.47
N THR A 147 5.95 1.86 25.48
CA THR A 147 4.63 1.22 25.32
C THR A 147 3.73 1.94 24.30
N LYS A 148 3.90 3.26 24.11
CA LYS A 148 3.16 4.04 23.10
C LYS A 148 3.63 3.81 21.66
N ASP A 149 4.90 3.48 21.46
CA ASP A 149 5.50 3.24 20.13
C ASP A 149 5.39 1.75 19.73
N GLU A 150 5.06 0.89 20.70
CA GLU A 150 4.93 -0.56 20.51
C GLU A 150 3.85 -0.93 19.49
N ALA A 151 2.67 -0.30 19.55
CA ALA A 151 1.61 -0.55 18.58
C ALA A 151 2.01 -0.15 17.14
N ALA A 152 2.71 0.99 16.98
CA ALA A 152 3.20 1.41 15.67
C ALA A 152 4.28 0.45 15.13
N TRP A 153 5.09 -0.11 16.02
CA TRP A 153 6.07 -1.13 15.66
C TRP A 153 5.43 -2.44 15.25
N TYR A 154 4.44 -2.94 16.00
CA TYR A 154 3.69 -4.14 15.61
C TYR A 154 2.91 -3.92 14.31
N PHE A 155 2.35 -2.73 14.09
CA PHE A 155 1.72 -2.37 12.82
C PHE A 155 2.70 -2.55 11.66
N TYR A 156 3.91 -2.00 11.80
CA TYR A 156 4.95 -2.11 10.77
C TYR A 156 5.36 -3.57 10.49
N LEU A 157 5.51 -4.40 11.53
CA LEU A 157 5.80 -5.83 11.37
C LEU A 157 4.63 -6.59 10.72
N ALA A 158 3.40 -6.32 11.16
CA ALA A 158 2.19 -6.94 10.64
C ALA A 158 2.00 -6.61 9.15
N GLU A 159 2.27 -5.37 8.76
CA GLU A 159 2.25 -4.93 7.37
C GLU A 159 3.29 -5.66 6.51
N ILE A 160 4.54 -5.79 6.99
CA ILE A 160 5.57 -6.57 6.29
C ILE A 160 5.15 -8.03 6.13
N ALA A 161 4.56 -8.63 7.18
CA ALA A 161 4.10 -10.01 7.16
C ALA A 161 2.98 -10.23 6.13
N LEU A 162 1.98 -9.33 6.06
CA LEU A 162 0.95 -9.37 5.03
C LEU A 162 1.54 -9.27 3.63
N ARG A 163 2.45 -8.32 3.42
CA ARG A 163 3.04 -8.10 2.11
C ARG A 163 3.84 -9.30 1.61
N ARG A 164 4.53 -9.99 2.53
CA ARG A 164 5.20 -11.27 2.23
C ARG A 164 4.20 -12.38 1.92
N LEU A 165 3.05 -12.42 2.58
CA LEU A 165 1.99 -13.36 2.26
C LEU A 165 1.44 -13.08 0.85
N GLU A 166 1.09 -11.82 0.55
CA GLU A 166 0.60 -11.39 -0.76
C GLU A 166 1.59 -11.75 -1.89
N ASN A 167 2.88 -11.46 -1.73
CA ASN A 167 3.89 -11.80 -2.73
C ASN A 167 4.02 -13.31 -2.95
N ARG A 168 3.83 -14.13 -1.90
CA ARG A 168 3.83 -15.60 -2.05
C ARG A 168 2.59 -16.07 -2.79
N ILE A 169 1.42 -15.48 -2.52
CA ILE A 169 0.19 -15.75 -3.26
C ILE A 169 0.40 -15.38 -4.73
N LEU A 170 0.86 -14.16 -5.03
CA LEU A 170 1.15 -13.69 -6.39
C LEU A 170 2.14 -14.59 -7.13
N GLY A 171 3.29 -14.86 -6.50
CA GLY A 171 4.37 -15.63 -7.10
C GLY A 171 4.07 -17.12 -7.29
N TYR A 172 3.07 -17.65 -6.57
CA TYR A 172 2.62 -19.04 -6.72
C TYR A 172 1.46 -19.15 -7.72
N LEU A 173 0.42 -18.31 -7.58
CA LEU A 173 -0.81 -18.41 -8.37
C LEU A 173 -0.68 -17.82 -9.79
N TYR A 174 0.13 -16.78 -9.95
CA TYR A 174 0.22 -16.01 -11.21
C TYR A 174 1.62 -16.07 -11.81
N ARG A 175 2.35 -17.17 -11.59
CA ARG A 175 3.66 -17.41 -12.21
C ARG A 175 3.51 -17.60 -13.73
N PRO A 176 4.17 -16.78 -14.57
CA PRO A 176 3.99 -16.84 -16.04
C PRO A 176 4.31 -18.20 -16.65
N ASP A 177 5.30 -18.90 -16.10
CA ASP A 177 5.88 -20.11 -16.70
C ASP A 177 5.25 -21.41 -16.18
N THR A 178 4.18 -21.35 -15.37
CA THR A 178 3.62 -22.54 -14.73
C THR A 178 2.10 -22.50 -14.72
N ALA A 179 1.48 -23.19 -15.68
CA ALA A 179 0.05 -23.47 -15.63
C ALA A 179 -0.21 -24.48 -14.50
N ILE A 180 -0.83 -24.02 -13.41
CA ILE A 180 -1.32 -24.87 -12.33
C ILE A 180 -2.74 -25.33 -12.65
N SER A 181 -3.08 -26.57 -12.32
CA SER A 181 -4.47 -27.04 -12.44
C SER A 181 -5.36 -26.34 -11.41
N GLU A 182 -6.66 -26.23 -11.70
CA GLU A 182 -7.65 -25.68 -10.76
C GLU A 182 -7.60 -26.40 -9.41
N SER A 183 -7.45 -27.73 -9.42
CA SER A 183 -7.33 -28.52 -8.18
C SER A 183 -6.13 -28.12 -7.32
N THR A 184 -4.94 -27.97 -7.92
CA THR A 184 -3.74 -27.52 -7.22
C THR A 184 -3.88 -26.09 -6.71
N MET A 185 -4.52 -25.22 -7.51
CA MET A 185 -4.83 -23.85 -7.10
C MET A 185 -5.75 -23.82 -5.87
N VAL A 186 -6.81 -24.62 -5.86
CA VAL A 186 -7.73 -24.74 -4.73
C VAL A 186 -7.00 -25.17 -3.45
N TYR A 187 -6.14 -26.20 -3.52
CA TYR A 187 -5.36 -26.63 -2.36
C TYR A 187 -4.42 -25.53 -1.84
N ALA A 188 -3.75 -24.82 -2.74
CA ALA A 188 -2.86 -23.73 -2.36
C ALA A 188 -3.63 -22.56 -1.71
N ILE A 189 -4.81 -22.22 -2.22
CA ILE A 189 -5.65 -21.17 -1.64
C ILE A 189 -6.11 -21.54 -0.23
N LEU A 190 -6.49 -22.79 0.01
CA LEU A 190 -6.85 -23.25 1.36
C LEU A 190 -5.69 -23.12 2.34
N ASP A 191 -4.46 -23.44 1.91
CA ASP A 191 -3.25 -23.24 2.72
C ASP A 191 -2.99 -21.74 2.99
N PHE A 192 -3.15 -20.89 1.98
CA PHE A 192 -3.01 -19.44 2.17
C PHE A 192 -4.12 -18.85 3.05
N GLU A 193 -5.33 -19.39 3.03
CA GLU A 193 -6.41 -19.01 3.95
C GLU A 193 -6.03 -19.31 5.40
N GLU A 194 -5.43 -20.48 5.68
CA GLU A 194 -4.93 -20.81 7.02
C GLU A 194 -3.83 -19.84 7.48
N GLN A 195 -2.88 -19.51 6.59
CA GLN A 195 -1.83 -18.55 6.89
C GLN A 195 -2.38 -17.14 7.14
N LYS A 196 -3.38 -16.72 6.36
CA LYS A 196 -4.10 -15.45 6.55
C LYS A 196 -4.80 -15.42 7.91
N ASP A 197 -5.47 -16.51 8.28
CA ASP A 197 -6.16 -16.60 9.57
C ASP A 197 -5.16 -16.62 10.74
N ALA A 198 -4.02 -17.29 10.58
CA ALA A 198 -2.94 -17.27 11.57
C ALA A 198 -2.38 -15.86 11.75
N TRP A 199 -2.15 -15.13 10.65
CA TRP A 199 -1.75 -13.72 10.71
C TRP A 199 -2.78 -12.87 11.46
N PHE A 200 -4.07 -13.03 11.13
CA PHE A 200 -5.15 -12.29 11.78
C PHE A 200 -5.17 -12.50 13.30
N ARG A 201 -5.05 -13.76 13.76
CA ARG A 201 -5.01 -14.11 15.19
C ARG A 201 -3.74 -13.66 15.90
N SER A 202 -2.67 -13.38 15.16
CA SER A 202 -1.39 -12.93 15.74
C SER A 202 -1.36 -11.44 16.08
N LEU A 203 -2.35 -10.67 15.63
CA LEU A 203 -2.39 -9.23 15.88
C LEU A 203 -2.58 -8.93 17.37
N PRO A 204 -1.86 -7.95 17.93
CA PRO A 204 -2.11 -7.49 19.29
C PRO A 204 -3.49 -6.81 19.37
N GLU A 205 -4.07 -6.77 20.57
CA GLU A 205 -5.40 -6.17 20.82
C GLU A 205 -5.53 -4.74 20.26
N ALA A 206 -4.47 -3.94 20.39
CA ALA A 206 -4.42 -2.58 19.85
C ALA A 206 -4.63 -2.52 18.33
N LEU A 207 -4.35 -3.60 17.60
CA LEU A 207 -4.46 -3.70 16.14
C LEU A 207 -5.51 -4.75 15.70
N ALA A 208 -6.32 -5.28 16.62
CA ALA A 208 -7.36 -6.24 16.30
C ALA A 208 -8.39 -5.61 15.33
N LEU A 209 -8.69 -6.29 14.22
CA LEU A 209 -9.48 -5.71 13.13
C LEU A 209 -10.99 -5.87 13.30
N ASP A 210 -11.41 -6.82 14.14
CA ASP A 210 -12.79 -7.21 14.47
C ASP A 210 -13.42 -6.40 15.62
N VAL A 211 -12.62 -5.57 16.29
CA VAL A 211 -13.11 -4.73 17.38
C VAL A 211 -13.70 -3.43 16.82
N GLU A 212 -14.99 -3.19 17.08
CA GLU A 212 -15.58 -1.87 16.90
C GLU A 212 -15.01 -0.93 17.96
N THR A 213 -14.20 0.03 17.52
CA THR A 213 -13.60 1.04 18.38
C THR A 213 -14.17 2.42 18.07
N PRO A 214 -14.19 3.35 19.03
CA PRO A 214 -14.64 4.71 18.77
C PRO A 214 -13.79 5.38 17.68
N ASN A 215 -14.39 6.25 16.86
CA ASN A 215 -13.69 7.02 15.83
C ASN A 215 -12.54 7.91 16.35
N THR A 216 -12.40 8.07 17.66
CA THR A 216 -11.30 8.80 18.32
C THR A 216 -10.12 7.90 18.69
N ASP A 217 -10.14 6.61 18.35
CA ASP A 217 -9.02 5.70 18.61
C ASP A 217 -7.80 6.10 17.78
N GLN A 218 -6.69 6.37 18.48
CA GLN A 218 -5.42 6.74 17.87
C GLN A 218 -4.83 5.66 16.95
N TYR A 219 -5.26 4.40 17.10
CA TYR A 219 -4.80 3.27 16.29
C TYR A 219 -5.71 2.96 15.10
N GLU A 220 -6.84 3.64 14.94
CA GLU A 220 -7.74 3.40 13.82
C GLU A 220 -7.07 3.58 12.44
N PRO A 221 -6.17 4.56 12.21
CA PRO A 221 -5.45 4.64 10.94
C PRO A 221 -4.61 3.40 10.63
N PHE A 222 -4.02 2.75 11.65
CA PHE A 222 -3.27 1.52 11.47
C PHE A 222 -4.19 0.35 11.11
N ARG A 223 -5.33 0.21 11.80
CA ARG A 223 -6.33 -0.82 11.48
C ARG A 223 -6.93 -0.62 10.10
N PHE A 224 -7.22 0.62 9.71
CA PHE A 224 -7.71 0.96 8.38
C PHE A 224 -6.76 0.47 7.28
N ILE A 225 -5.45 0.76 7.41
CA ILE A 225 -4.44 0.29 6.45
C ILE A 225 -4.36 -1.24 6.44
N LEU A 226 -4.31 -1.87 7.62
CA LEU A 226 -4.22 -3.33 7.71
C LEU A 226 -5.45 -4.04 7.13
N ARG A 227 -6.67 -3.51 7.34
CA ARG A 227 -7.91 -4.02 6.71
C ARG A 227 -7.80 -3.99 5.19
N GLY A 228 -7.30 -2.89 4.64
CA GLY A 228 -7.06 -2.75 3.19
C GLY A 228 -6.12 -3.83 2.66
N HIS A 229 -4.93 -3.96 3.24
CA HIS A 229 -3.93 -4.95 2.78
C HIS A 229 -4.36 -6.40 3.02
N PHE A 230 -5.16 -6.64 4.07
CA PHE A 230 -5.74 -7.96 4.32
C PHE A 230 -6.72 -8.35 3.21
N LEU A 231 -7.58 -7.42 2.78
CA LEU A 231 -8.47 -7.64 1.65
C LEU A 231 -7.68 -7.82 0.34
N ASP A 232 -6.53 -7.17 0.14
CA ASP A 232 -5.68 -7.33 -1.07
C ASP A 232 -5.19 -8.78 -1.21
N CYS A 233 -4.80 -9.40 -0.09
CA CYS A 233 -4.45 -10.83 -0.08
C CYS A 233 -5.64 -11.70 -0.51
N GLN A 234 -6.83 -11.43 0.03
CA GLN A 234 -8.04 -12.20 -0.28
C GLN A 234 -8.47 -12.03 -1.73
N GLU A 235 -8.45 -10.80 -2.23
CA GLU A 235 -8.73 -10.49 -3.62
C GLU A 235 -7.79 -11.26 -4.54
N THR A 236 -6.48 -11.22 -4.26
CA THR A 236 -5.48 -11.95 -5.05
C THR A 236 -5.73 -13.46 -5.07
N MET A 237 -6.14 -14.05 -3.93
CA MET A 237 -6.48 -15.47 -3.85
C MET A 237 -7.66 -15.84 -4.73
N TYR A 238 -8.73 -15.05 -4.73
CA TYR A 238 -9.98 -15.40 -5.42
C TYR A 238 -10.10 -14.84 -6.84
N TRP A 239 -9.18 -13.96 -7.25
CA TRP A 239 -9.23 -13.23 -8.52
C TRP A 239 -9.36 -14.15 -9.74
N HIS A 240 -8.60 -15.25 -9.79
CA HIS A 240 -8.69 -16.23 -10.88
C HIS A 240 -10.13 -16.72 -11.11
N PHE A 241 -10.82 -17.13 -10.05
CA PHE A 241 -12.18 -17.64 -10.14
C PHE A 241 -13.16 -16.56 -10.64
N LEU A 242 -13.05 -15.34 -10.11
CA LEU A 242 -13.90 -14.22 -10.53
C LEU A 242 -13.75 -13.95 -12.04
N VAL A 243 -12.50 -13.89 -12.51
CA VAL A 243 -12.20 -13.62 -13.92
C VAL A 243 -12.70 -14.74 -14.82
N GLU A 244 -12.39 -16.00 -14.50
CA GLU A 244 -12.85 -17.16 -15.28
C GLU A 244 -14.38 -17.22 -15.38
N ALA A 245 -15.07 -16.96 -14.27
CA ALA A 245 -16.52 -16.94 -14.23
C ALA A 245 -17.13 -15.80 -15.07
N ILE A 246 -16.56 -14.59 -15.02
CA ILE A 246 -17.01 -13.45 -15.83
C ILE A 246 -16.79 -13.72 -17.33
N TYR A 247 -15.71 -14.44 -17.70
CA TYR A 247 -15.49 -14.91 -19.07
C TYR A 247 -16.39 -16.08 -19.49
N GLY A 248 -17.31 -16.52 -18.63
CA GLY A 248 -18.24 -17.63 -18.92
C GLY A 248 -17.62 -19.03 -18.75
N ARG A 249 -16.41 -19.13 -18.19
CA ARG A 249 -15.71 -20.38 -17.91
C ARG A 249 -15.96 -20.80 -16.46
N VAL A 250 -17.24 -21.07 -16.14
CA VAL A 250 -17.67 -21.43 -14.78
C VAL A 250 -17.51 -22.93 -14.54
N HIS A 251 -16.79 -23.29 -13.48
CA HIS A 251 -16.70 -24.67 -12.99
C HIS A 251 -17.49 -24.80 -11.68
N ALA A 252 -18.34 -25.83 -11.56
CA ALA A 252 -19.25 -26.01 -10.41
C ALA A 252 -18.50 -26.14 -9.05
N SER A 253 -17.23 -26.53 -9.06
CA SER A 253 -16.34 -26.58 -7.89
C SER A 253 -15.94 -25.21 -7.34
N SER A 254 -16.17 -24.12 -8.09
CA SER A 254 -15.65 -22.79 -7.79
C SER A 254 -16.61 -21.87 -7.04
N ASP A 255 -17.87 -22.27 -6.82
CA ASP A 255 -18.92 -21.42 -6.22
C ASP A 255 -18.52 -20.84 -4.85
N VAL A 256 -17.83 -21.61 -4.02
CA VAL A 256 -17.38 -21.15 -2.70
C VAL A 256 -16.38 -20.01 -2.83
N PHE A 257 -15.40 -20.13 -3.72
CA PHE A 257 -14.38 -19.11 -3.95
C PHE A 257 -14.95 -17.88 -4.67
N LEU A 258 -15.91 -18.09 -5.57
CA LEU A 258 -16.66 -16.99 -6.21
C LEU A 258 -17.42 -16.16 -5.18
N ARG A 259 -18.17 -16.80 -4.27
CA ARG A 259 -18.88 -16.09 -3.20
C ARG A 259 -17.91 -15.32 -2.30
N LYS A 260 -16.76 -15.91 -1.94
CA LYS A 260 -15.71 -15.23 -1.18
C LYS A 260 -15.16 -14.01 -1.95
N GLY A 261 -14.84 -14.17 -3.23
CA GLY A 261 -14.32 -13.09 -4.08
C GLY A 261 -15.31 -11.92 -4.26
N LEU A 262 -16.59 -12.22 -4.51
CA LEU A 262 -17.63 -11.19 -4.60
C LEU A 262 -17.85 -10.50 -3.25
N LYS A 263 -17.79 -11.25 -2.14
CA LYS A 263 -17.87 -10.68 -0.79
C LYS A 263 -16.70 -9.74 -0.51
N VAL A 264 -15.47 -10.09 -0.92
CA VAL A 264 -14.30 -9.21 -0.83
C VAL A 264 -14.54 -7.89 -1.59
N CYS A 265 -15.19 -7.93 -2.75
CA CYS A 265 -15.52 -6.71 -3.50
C CYS A 265 -16.47 -5.78 -2.74
N VAL A 266 -17.49 -6.33 -2.07
CA VAL A 266 -18.41 -5.55 -1.23
C VAL A 266 -17.69 -5.01 0.00
N ASP A 267 -16.91 -5.86 0.68
CA ASP A 267 -16.15 -5.50 1.89
C ASP A 267 -15.13 -4.41 1.61
N ARG A 268 -14.45 -4.48 0.45
CA ARG A 268 -13.53 -3.45 -0.03
C ARG A 268 -14.18 -2.08 -0.01
N ILE A 269 -15.36 -1.97 -0.60
CA ILE A 269 -16.06 -0.70 -0.74
C ILE A 269 -16.52 -0.22 0.64
N GLN A 270 -17.21 -1.08 1.40
CA GLN A 270 -17.77 -0.73 2.71
C GLN A 270 -16.71 -0.32 3.72
N GLN A 271 -15.63 -1.09 3.85
CA GLN A 271 -14.58 -0.82 4.83
C GLN A 271 -13.76 0.44 4.49
N ASN A 272 -13.74 0.87 3.23
CA ASN A 272 -13.02 2.07 2.80
C ASN A 272 -13.90 3.33 2.72
N GLN A 273 -15.21 3.25 2.95
CA GLN A 273 -16.13 4.40 2.84
C GLN A 273 -15.66 5.61 3.67
N SER A 274 -15.12 5.38 4.86
CA SER A 274 -14.59 6.45 5.72
C SER A 274 -13.40 7.18 5.09
N GLY A 275 -12.63 6.52 4.21
CA GLY A 275 -11.50 7.10 3.50
C GLY A 275 -11.86 7.83 2.21
N PHE A 276 -13.07 7.66 1.66
CA PHE A 276 -13.45 8.10 0.30
C PHE A 276 -13.23 9.58 0.03
N TYR A 277 -13.41 10.42 1.05
CA TYR A 277 -13.36 11.88 0.90
C TYR A 277 -12.16 12.49 1.63
N HIS A 278 -11.14 11.67 1.91
CA HIS A 278 -9.93 12.08 2.60
C HIS A 278 -8.69 11.80 1.78
N ARG A 279 -7.78 12.78 1.81
CA ARG A 279 -6.55 12.78 1.04
C ARG A 279 -5.39 12.26 1.90
N HIS A 280 -4.83 11.13 1.50
CA HIS A 280 -3.66 10.50 2.10
C HIS A 280 -2.86 9.75 1.01
N HIS A 281 -1.69 9.22 1.37
CA HIS A 281 -0.79 8.56 0.41
C HIS A 281 -1.37 7.28 -0.22
N GLY A 282 -2.38 6.66 0.43
CA GLY A 282 -3.08 5.48 -0.07
C GLY A 282 -4.35 5.79 -0.86
N THR A 283 -4.77 7.06 -0.94
CA THR A 283 -6.07 7.42 -1.54
C THR A 283 -6.17 6.92 -2.98
N TRP A 284 -5.18 7.19 -3.84
CA TRP A 284 -5.23 6.77 -5.24
C TRP A 284 -5.42 5.24 -5.40
N LEU A 285 -4.70 4.45 -4.59
CA LEU A 285 -4.79 2.99 -4.59
C LEU A 285 -6.17 2.50 -4.13
N MET A 286 -6.69 3.09 -3.05
CA MET A 286 -8.02 2.80 -2.51
C MET A 286 -9.13 3.11 -3.53
N LEU A 287 -9.07 4.28 -4.20
CA LEU A 287 -10.06 4.67 -5.19
C LEU A 287 -10.10 3.66 -6.35
N ARG A 288 -8.94 3.22 -6.82
CA ARG A 288 -8.82 2.22 -7.88
C ARG A 288 -9.33 0.86 -7.47
N SER A 289 -8.94 0.36 -6.29
CA SER A 289 -9.39 -0.95 -5.82
C SER A 289 -10.90 -0.98 -5.58
N CYS A 290 -11.48 0.07 -5.00
CA CYS A 290 -12.94 0.19 -4.84
C CYS A 290 -13.66 0.27 -6.20
N THR A 291 -13.12 1.02 -7.16
CA THR A 291 -13.67 1.11 -8.52
C THR A 291 -13.61 -0.23 -9.25
N ARG A 292 -12.47 -0.94 -9.16
CA ARG A 292 -12.31 -2.30 -9.68
C ARG A 292 -13.34 -3.26 -9.08
N SER A 293 -13.51 -3.25 -7.75
CA SER A 293 -14.51 -4.07 -7.07
C SER A 293 -15.94 -3.76 -7.54
N ALA A 294 -16.29 -2.49 -7.72
CA ALA A 294 -17.59 -2.10 -8.26
C ALA A 294 -17.80 -2.61 -9.70
N LEU A 295 -16.78 -2.50 -10.56
CA LEU A 295 -16.84 -3.03 -11.93
C LEU A 295 -16.98 -4.55 -11.96
N VAL A 296 -16.30 -5.28 -11.08
CA VAL A 296 -16.44 -6.73 -10.95
C VAL A 296 -17.86 -7.11 -10.52
N LEU A 297 -18.44 -6.41 -9.55
CA LEU A 297 -19.83 -6.64 -9.11
C LEU A 297 -20.83 -6.38 -10.24
N LEU A 298 -20.66 -5.28 -10.99
CA LEU A 298 -21.48 -4.99 -12.17
C LEU A 298 -21.32 -6.04 -13.27
N ALA A 299 -20.10 -6.52 -13.52
CA ALA A 299 -19.86 -7.58 -14.48
C ALA A 299 -20.55 -8.89 -14.05
N ALA A 300 -20.48 -9.23 -12.76
CA ALA A 300 -21.15 -10.40 -12.20
C ALA A 300 -22.69 -10.31 -12.29
N GLU A 301 -23.28 -9.12 -12.10
CA GLU A 301 -24.72 -8.90 -12.32
C GLU A 301 -25.15 -9.16 -13.76
N ARG A 302 -24.29 -8.85 -14.74
CA ARG A 302 -24.56 -9.11 -16.16
C ARG A 302 -24.40 -10.57 -16.55
N CYS A 303 -23.79 -11.40 -15.71
CA CYS A 303 -23.66 -12.83 -15.92
C CYS A 303 -24.82 -13.56 -15.23
N THR A 304 -25.79 -14.09 -15.99
CA THR A 304 -26.99 -14.79 -15.46
C THR A 304 -26.66 -15.87 -14.42
N ASN A 305 -25.53 -16.55 -14.60
CA ASN A 305 -25.09 -17.62 -13.72
C ASN A 305 -24.45 -17.12 -12.41
N LEU A 306 -24.14 -15.83 -12.28
CA LEU A 306 -23.48 -15.26 -11.10
C LEU A 306 -24.40 -14.37 -10.25
N VAL A 307 -25.56 -13.94 -10.79
CA VAL A 307 -26.52 -13.08 -10.08
C VAL A 307 -26.89 -13.64 -8.70
N HIS A 308 -27.13 -14.94 -8.61
CA HIS A 308 -27.49 -15.62 -7.36
C HIS A 308 -26.34 -15.76 -6.34
N LEU A 309 -25.10 -15.41 -6.75
CA LEU A 309 -23.91 -15.38 -5.91
C LEU A 309 -23.62 -13.99 -5.35
N LEU A 310 -24.28 -12.93 -5.86
CA LEU A 310 -24.03 -11.56 -5.44
C LEU A 310 -24.36 -11.38 -3.95
N PRO A 311 -23.43 -10.80 -3.14
CA PRO A 311 -23.67 -10.56 -1.72
C PRO A 311 -24.75 -9.50 -1.49
N LEU A 312 -25.38 -9.54 -0.31
CA LEU A 312 -26.30 -8.49 0.11
C LEU A 312 -25.60 -7.13 0.16
N GLY A 313 -26.32 -6.07 -0.21
CA GLY A 313 -25.81 -4.69 -0.18
C GLY A 313 -24.90 -4.32 -1.36
N TRP A 314 -24.68 -5.20 -2.34
CA TRP A 314 -23.81 -4.92 -3.49
C TRP A 314 -24.31 -3.72 -4.32
N GLU A 315 -25.62 -3.48 -4.43
CA GLU A 315 -26.14 -2.34 -5.19
C GLU A 315 -25.77 -1.00 -4.53
N GLU A 316 -25.89 -0.93 -3.20
CA GLU A 316 -25.53 0.25 -2.42
C GLU A 316 -24.05 0.60 -2.59
N THR A 317 -23.18 -0.41 -2.59
CA THR A 317 -21.74 -0.19 -2.77
C THR A 317 -21.41 0.40 -4.15
N ILE A 318 -22.14 0.04 -5.21
CA ILE A 318 -22.00 0.68 -6.53
C ILE A 318 -22.36 2.17 -6.45
N PHE A 319 -23.45 2.53 -5.78
CA PHE A 319 -23.84 3.93 -5.64
C PHE A 319 -22.81 4.74 -4.86
N ASP A 320 -22.19 4.16 -3.84
CA ASP A 320 -21.17 4.85 -3.05
C ASP A 320 -19.87 5.07 -3.84
N VAL A 321 -19.45 4.08 -4.63
CA VAL A 321 -18.32 4.25 -5.56
C VAL A 321 -18.63 5.32 -6.61
N ALA A 322 -19.85 5.37 -7.14
CA ALA A 322 -20.24 6.42 -8.09
C ALA A 322 -20.17 7.83 -7.48
N LYS A 323 -20.59 8.00 -6.20
CA LYS A 323 -20.45 9.28 -5.47
C LYS A 323 -18.97 9.63 -5.25
N MET A 324 -18.16 8.65 -4.85
CA MET A 324 -16.72 8.79 -4.65
C MET A 324 -16.01 9.25 -5.94
N LEU A 325 -16.27 8.58 -7.07
CA LEU A 325 -15.71 8.97 -8.38
C LEU A 325 -16.14 10.37 -8.80
N LYS A 326 -17.42 10.71 -8.58
CA LYS A 326 -17.94 12.06 -8.85
C LYS A 326 -17.22 13.14 -8.04
N PHE A 327 -16.80 12.83 -6.81
CA PHE A 327 -16.04 13.74 -5.97
C PHE A 327 -14.63 13.97 -6.51
N TRP A 328 -13.93 12.91 -6.96
CA TRP A 328 -12.54 12.98 -7.41
C TRP A 328 -12.33 13.30 -8.91
N LYS A 329 -13.42 13.39 -9.69
CA LYS A 329 -13.41 13.49 -11.16
C LYS A 329 -12.48 14.56 -11.75
N ASP A 330 -12.26 15.68 -11.03
CA ASP A 330 -11.49 16.82 -11.52
C ASP A 330 -10.00 16.73 -11.11
N GLU A 331 -9.62 15.74 -10.29
CA GLU A 331 -8.29 15.61 -9.69
C GLU A 331 -7.51 14.37 -10.16
N SER A 332 -8.17 13.38 -10.77
CA SER A 332 -7.54 12.18 -11.35
C SER A 332 -8.27 11.80 -12.63
N SER A 333 -7.60 11.89 -13.78
CA SER A 333 -8.19 11.56 -15.08
C SER A 333 -8.24 10.05 -15.37
N ASP A 334 -7.54 9.25 -14.57
CA ASP A 334 -7.34 7.81 -14.72
C ASP A 334 -8.23 6.95 -13.80
N LEU A 335 -9.10 7.60 -13.01
CA LEU A 335 -10.06 6.97 -12.09
C LEU A 335 -11.43 6.75 -12.74
#